data_AF-A0A7C3HNR1-F1
#
_entry.id   AF-A0A7C3HNR1-F1
#
_cell.length_a   1.000
_cell.length_b   1.000
_cell.length_c   1.000
_cell.angle_alpha   90.00
_cell.angle_beta   90.00
_cell.angle_gamma   90.00
#
_symmetry.space_group_name_H-M   'P 1'
#
loop_
_entity.id
_entity.type
_entity.pdbx_description
1 polymer ?
#
loop_
_entity_poly.entity_id
_entity_poly.type
_entity_poly.pdbx_seq_one_letter_code
_entity_poly.pdbx_strand_id
1 'polypeptide(L)' 'EPEEARPYFRLLRELRDDLVRRGIVESLPHLSMGMTDDFEVAIEEGATMVRIGRAIFGPRS' A
#
# COMPACT_ATOMS: atom_id res chain seq x y z
N GLU A 1 2.68 2.98 -15.06
CA GLU A 1 1.40 3.67 -14.81
C GLU A 1 0.86 3.27 -13.43
N PRO A 2 0.10 4.12 -12.72
CA PRO A 2 -0.40 3.82 -11.36
C PRO A 2 -1.13 2.46 -11.27
N GLU A 3 -1.87 2.10 -12.33
CA GLU A 3 -2.63 0.85 -12.43
C GLU A 3 -1.76 -0.42 -12.48
N GLU A 4 -0.52 -0.32 -12.95
CA GLU A 4 0.41 -1.47 -12.96
C GLU A 4 0.76 -1.94 -11.54
N ALA A 5 0.64 -1.04 -10.55
CA ALA A 5 0.87 -1.36 -9.14
C ALA A 5 -0.34 -2.07 -8.47
N ARG A 6 -1.55 -1.89 -9.02
CA ARG A 6 -2.81 -2.43 -8.45
C ARG A 6 -2.77 -3.92 -8.10
N PRO A 7 -2.33 -4.84 -8.98
CA PRO A 7 -2.30 -6.26 -8.64
C PRO A 7 -1.42 -6.57 -7.43
N TYR A 8 -0.35 -5.79 -7.21
CA TYR A 8 0.54 -5.97 -6.06
C TYR A 8 -0.05 -5.43 -4.77
N PHE A 9 -0.73 -4.27 -4.80
CA PHE A 9 -1.44 -3.76 -3.62
C PHE A 9 -2.58 -4.67 -3.18
N ARG A 10 -3.32 -5.22 -4.15
CA ARG A 10 -4.36 -6.22 -3.89
C ARG A 10 -3.77 -7.48 -3.25
N LEU A 11 -2.70 -8.02 -3.82
CA LEU A 11 -2.03 -9.20 -3.28
C LEU A 11 -1.50 -8.96 -1.86
N LEU A 12 -0.97 -7.77 -1.57
CA LEU A 12 -0.50 -7.43 -0.23
C LEU A 12 -1.63 -7.41 0.79
N ARG A 13 -2.79 -6.82 0.45
CA ARG A 13 -3.99 -6.86 1.30
C ARG A 13 -4.44 -8.29 1.55
N GLU A 14 -4.55 -9.09 0.49
CA GLU A 14 -4.97 -10.50 0.58
C GLU A 14 -4.02 -11.33 1.43
N LEU A 15 -2.70 -11.14 1.28
CA LEU A 15 -1.68 -11.79 2.09
C LEU A 15 -1.83 -11.40 3.57
N ARG A 16 -2.00 -10.10 3.86
CA ARG A 16 -2.24 -9.63 5.23
C ARG A 16 -3.47 -10.32 5.83
N ASP A 17 -4.57 -10.34 5.09
CA ASP A 17 -5.83 -10.94 5.54
C ASP A 17 -5.68 -12.46 5.75
N ASP A 18 -4.92 -13.16 4.90
CA ASP A 18 -4.62 -14.60 5.04
C ASP A 18 -3.80 -14.88 6.30
N LEU A 19 -2.75 -14.10 6.56
CA LEU A 19 -1.89 -14.27 7.73
C LEU A 19 -2.68 -14.12 9.04
N VAL A 20 -3.56 -13.12 9.10
CA VAL A 20 -4.47 -12.90 10.26
C VAL A 20 -5.47 -14.04 10.37
N ARG A 21 -6.12 -14.43 9.27
CA ARG A 21 -7.12 -15.52 9.25
C ARG A 21 -6.54 -16.86 9.69
N ARG A 22 -5.29 -17.16 9.33
CA ARG A 22 -4.59 -18.39 9.71
C ARG A 22 -4.03 -18.36 11.13
N GLY A 23 -4.17 -17.25 11.85
CA GLY A 23 -3.64 -17.09 13.20
C GLY A 23 -2.11 -17.08 13.25
N ILE A 24 -1.42 -16.80 12.13
CA ILE A 24 0.04 -16.65 12.10
C ILE A 24 0.45 -15.37 12.83
N VAL A 25 -0.38 -14.34 12.72
CA VAL A 25 -0.25 -13.07 13.42
C VAL A 25 -1.61 -12.70 14.00
N GLU A 26 -1.63 -12.12 15.20
CA GLU A 26 -2.88 -11.71 15.85
C GLU A 26 -3.53 -10.52 15.12
N SER A 27 -2.71 -9.54 14.71
CA SER A 27 -3.20 -8.39 13.94
C SER A 27 -2.12 -7.75 13.08
N LEU A 28 -2.53 -7.21 11.93
CA LEU A 28 -1.74 -6.36 11.06
C LEU A 28 -2.63 -5.17 10.62
N PRO A 29 -2.77 -4.14 11.47
CA PRO A 29 -3.75 -3.07 11.25
C PRO A 29 -3.37 -2.15 10.09
N HIS A 30 -2.12 -2.19 9.64
CA HIS A 30 -1.61 -1.25 8.65
C HIS A 30 -1.19 -1.91 7.34
N LEU A 31 -1.56 -1.24 6.25
CA LEU A 31 -1.04 -1.48 4.90
C LEU A 31 -0.26 -0.24 4.47
N SER A 32 1.07 -0.28 4.66
CA SER A 32 1.98 0.76 4.18
C SER A 32 2.34 0.50 2.73
N MET A 33 1.61 1.10 1.80
CA MET A 33 1.78 0.94 0.36
C MET A 33 1.32 2.20 -0.38
N GLY A 34 1.83 2.43 -1.59
CA GLY A 34 1.66 3.69 -2.31
C GLY A 34 2.75 4.72 -2.01
N MET A 35 3.22 5.36 -3.07
CA MET A 35 4.18 6.45 -3.13
C MET A 35 3.63 7.56 -4.02
N THR A 36 4.42 8.59 -4.30
CA THR A 36 3.99 9.78 -5.05
C THR A 36 3.25 9.51 -6.36
N ASP A 37 3.59 8.44 -7.09
CA ASP A 37 3.02 8.20 -8.42
C ASP A 37 1.88 7.15 -8.43
N ASP A 38 1.54 6.53 -7.30
CA ASP A 38 0.60 5.40 -7.24
C ASP A 38 -0.25 5.34 -5.96
N PHE A 39 -0.24 6.40 -5.15
CA PHE A 39 -0.92 6.40 -3.85
C PHE A 39 -2.45 6.38 -3.97
N GLU A 40 -3.04 6.93 -5.03
CA GLU A 40 -4.49 6.88 -5.25
C GLU A 40 -4.97 5.42 -5.43
N VAL A 41 -4.28 4.66 -6.29
CA VAL A 41 -4.55 3.23 -6.50
C VAL A 41 -4.27 2.43 -5.23
N ALA A 42 -3.23 2.79 -4.47
CA ALA A 42 -2.96 2.16 -3.18
C ALA A 42 -4.09 2.37 -2.17
N ILE A 43 -4.68 3.56 -2.10
CA ILE A 43 -5.82 3.89 -1.24
C ILE A 43 -7.05 3.06 -1.64
N GLU A 44 -7.34 2.95 -2.93
CA GLU A 44 -8.44 2.12 -3.44
C GLU A 44 -8.29 0.63 -3.07
N GLU A 45 -7.06 0.12 -3.04
CA GLU A 45 -6.77 -1.25 -2.61
C GLU A 45 -6.62 -1.40 -1.08
N GLY A 46 -6.82 -0.35 -0.30
CA GLY A 46 -6.93 -0.39 1.16
C GLY A 46 -5.68 0.04 1.93
N ALA A 47 -4.79 0.83 1.32
CA ALA A 47 -3.66 1.43 2.04
C ALA A 47 -4.14 2.26 3.24
N THR A 48 -3.53 2.05 4.39
CA THR A 48 -3.77 2.85 5.60
C THR A 48 -2.63 3.85 5.85
N MET A 49 -1.55 3.73 5.08
CA MET A 49 -0.37 4.58 5.16
C MET A 49 0.27 4.66 3.79
N VAL A 50 0.46 5.88 3.29
CA VAL A 50 1.10 6.19 2.01
C VAL A 50 2.42 6.93 2.24
N ARG A 51 3.37 6.81 1.31
CA ARG A 51 4.72 7.37 1.46
C ARG A 51 4.99 8.45 0.41
N ILE A 52 4.65 9.70 0.73
CA ILE A 52 4.73 10.80 -0.24
C ILE A 52 6.02 11.60 -0.05
N GLY A 53 6.85 11.62 -1.10
CA GLY A 53 8.11 12.37 -1.13
C GLY A 53 8.06 13.53 -2.12
N ARG A 54 8.26 13.23 -3.41
CA ARG A 54 8.38 14.23 -4.49
C ARG A 54 7.19 15.17 -4.59
N ALA A 55 5.96 14.70 -4.34
CA ALA A 55 4.79 15.58 -4.38
C ALA A 55 4.72 16.58 -3.22
N ILE A 56 5.42 16.32 -2.10
CA ILE A 56 5.51 17.25 -0.97
C ILE A 56 6.76 18.13 -1.10
N PHE A 57 7.90 17.54 -1.42
CA PHE A 57 9.21 18.21 -1.33
C PHE A 57 9.82 18.62 -2.68
N GLY A 58 9.24 18.20 -3.81
CA GLY A 58 9.81 18.41 -5.14
C GLY A 58 10.96 17.47 -5.50
N PRO A 59 11.63 17.69 -6.65
CA PRO A 59 12.81 16.92 -7.07
C PRO A 59 14.01 17.19 -6.15
N ARG A 60 14.98 16.28 -6.15
CA ARG A 60 16.24 16.45 -5.40
C ARG A 60 17.13 17.48 -6.12
N SER A 61 17.72 18.40 -5.36
CA SER A 61 18.75 19.36 -5.82
C SER A 61 20.11 18.69 -6.00
#